data_AF-A0A6L8GES4-F1
#
_entry.id   AF-A0A6L8GES4-F1
#
_cell.length_a   1.000
_cell.length_b   1.000
_cell.length_c   1.000
_cell.angle_alpha   90.00
_cell.angle_beta   90.00
_cell.angle_gamma   90.00
#
_symmetry.space_group_name_H-M   'P 1'
#
loop_
_entity.id
_entity.type
_entity.pdbx_description
1 polymer ?
#
loop_
_entity_poly.entity_id
_entity_poly.type
_entity_poly.pdbx_seq_one_letter_code
_entity_poly.pdbx_strand_id
1 'polypeptide(L)'
;ALASLVASGKADTLEFATAEMGVASLNQPGDENSRGIRLGFYVQFREIFKEETQKAFNGDQTMQAALDNAVSRGNELLRRFEQTYRGTKLP
;
A
#
# COMPACT_ATOMS: atom_id res chain seq x y z
N ALA A 1 -16.46 15.21 -10.05
CA ALA A 1 -17.53 14.21 -10.18
C ALA A 1 -18.28 14.02 -8.85
N LEU A 2 -17.65 13.51 -7.79
CA LEU A 2 -18.30 13.27 -6.49
C LEU A 2 -18.84 14.55 -5.81
N ALA A 3 -18.06 15.64 -5.81
CA ALA A 3 -18.53 16.93 -5.30
C ALA A 3 -19.73 17.48 -6.09
N SER A 4 -19.79 17.21 -7.39
CA SER A 4 -20.89 17.61 -8.27
C SER A 4 -22.17 16.81 -8.01
N LEU A 5 -22.05 15.56 -7.54
CA LEU A 5 -23.18 14.72 -7.14
C LEU A 5 -23.85 15.29 -5.89
N VAL A 6 -23.08 15.60 -4.86
CA VAL A 6 -23.56 16.21 -3.61
C VAL A 6 -24.16 17.58 -3.88
N ALA A 7 -23.48 18.44 -4.66
CA ALA A 7 -23.99 19.76 -5.01
C ALA A 7 -25.28 19.75 -5.86
N SER A 8 -25.60 18.64 -6.52
CA SER A 8 -26.81 18.51 -7.35
C SER A 8 -28.08 18.16 -6.56
N GLY A 9 -27.99 17.91 -5.25
CA GLY A 9 -29.11 17.47 -4.41
C GLY A 9 -29.60 16.04 -4.70
N LYS A 10 -29.05 15.38 -5.73
CA LYS A 10 -29.38 13.98 -6.06
C LYS A 10 -28.96 13.01 -4.97
N ALA A 11 -27.96 13.37 -4.16
CA ALA A 11 -27.51 12.57 -3.02
C ALA A 11 -28.60 12.37 -1.94
N ASP A 12 -29.59 13.27 -1.88
CA ASP A 12 -30.72 13.20 -0.93
C ASP A 12 -31.85 12.26 -1.40
N THR A 13 -31.76 11.75 -2.63
CA THR A 13 -32.75 10.81 -3.15
C THR A 13 -32.48 9.40 -2.65
N LEU A 14 -33.55 8.61 -2.49
CA LEU A 14 -33.48 7.20 -2.06
C LEU A 14 -32.53 6.34 -2.91
N GLU A 15 -32.35 6.69 -4.20
CA GLU A 15 -31.42 6.03 -5.12
C GLU A 15 -29.95 6.24 -4.74
N PHE A 16 -29.61 7.36 -4.10
CA PHE A 16 -28.23 7.74 -3.75
C PHE A 16 -28.03 7.98 -2.25
N ALA A 17 -28.92 7.47 -1.40
CA ALA A 17 -28.93 7.74 0.05
C ALA A 17 -27.61 7.39 0.79
N THR A 18 -26.76 6.52 0.22
CA THR A 18 -25.44 6.17 0.78
C THR A 18 -24.28 6.91 0.14
N ALA A 19 -24.53 7.62 -0.97
CA ALA A 19 -23.49 8.27 -1.75
C ALA A 19 -22.85 9.43 -0.98
N GLU A 20 -23.63 10.22 -0.23
CA GLU A 20 -23.11 11.31 0.60
C GLU A 20 -22.14 10.79 1.68
N MET A 21 -22.53 9.72 2.39
CA MET A 21 -21.66 9.07 3.38
C MET A 21 -20.38 8.50 2.75
N GLY A 22 -20.48 7.91 1.56
CA GLY A 22 -19.32 7.45 0.80
C GLY A 22 -18.38 8.60 0.41
N VAL A 23 -18.94 9.73 -0.05
CA VAL A 23 -18.18 10.94 -0.39
C VAL A 23 -17.50 11.52 0.85
N ALA A 24 -18.20 11.58 1.98
CA ALA A 24 -17.66 12.08 3.25
C ALA A 24 -16.52 11.19 3.78
N SER A 25 -16.62 9.87 3.59
CA SER A 25 -15.56 8.92 3.96
C SER A 25 -14.31 9.08 3.10
N LEU A 26 -14.48 9.22 1.77
CA LEU A 26 -13.37 9.37 0.83
C LEU A 26 -12.63 10.72 0.98
N ASN A 27 -13.31 11.74 1.49
CA ASN A 27 -12.74 13.06 1.73
C ASN A 27 -12.22 13.27 3.16
N GLN A 28 -12.16 12.22 3.99
CA GLN A 28 -11.57 12.35 5.31
C GLN A 28 -10.12 12.88 5.19
N PRO A 29 -9.75 13.90 5.98
CA PRO A 29 -8.38 14.37 5.98
C PRO A 29 -7.46 13.24 6.43
N GLY A 30 -6.38 13.01 5.69
CA GLY A 30 -5.36 12.06 6.11
C GLY A 30 -4.69 12.52 7.40
N ASP A 31 -4.35 11.57 8.26
CA ASP A 31 -3.45 11.76 9.39
C ASP A 31 -2.00 11.39 9.02
N GLU A 32 -1.08 11.43 9.98
CA GLU A 32 0.32 11.04 9.78
C GLU A 32 0.47 9.61 9.22
N ASN A 33 -0.45 8.72 9.57
CA ASN A 33 -0.45 7.31 9.15
C ASN A 33 -1.02 7.11 7.74
N SER A 34 -1.74 8.10 7.20
CA SER A 34 -2.46 8.01 5.92
C SER A 34 -1.55 8.16 4.69
N ARG A 35 -0.28 8.56 4.87
CA ARG A 35 0.61 8.90 3.74
C ARG A 35 1.16 7.71 2.96
N GLY A 36 1.14 6.51 3.55
CA GLY A 36 1.64 5.27 2.95
C GLY A 36 3.12 5.31 2.56
N ILE A 37 3.95 4.47 3.17
CA ILE A 37 5.38 4.43 2.84
C ILE A 37 5.55 3.87 1.42
N ARG A 38 6.17 4.66 0.53
CA ARG A 38 6.49 4.26 -0.84
C ARG A 38 7.93 3.75 -0.89
N LEU A 39 8.11 2.44 -1.00
CA LEU A 39 9.42 1.81 -1.12
C LEU A 39 9.75 1.49 -2.58
N GLY A 40 10.99 1.75 -2.98
CA GLY A 40 11.53 1.29 -4.26
C GLY A 40 11.48 -0.24 -4.36
N PHE A 41 11.10 -0.76 -5.52
CA PHE A 41 10.96 -2.20 -5.77
C PHE A 41 9.98 -2.95 -4.82
N TYR A 42 8.92 -2.28 -4.36
CA TYR A 42 7.93 -2.89 -3.46
C TYR A 42 7.23 -4.13 -4.06
N VAL A 43 6.97 -4.16 -5.37
CA VAL A 43 6.33 -5.33 -6.02
C VAL A 43 7.22 -6.57 -5.91
N GLN A 44 8.54 -6.41 -6.09
CA GLN A 44 9.52 -7.49 -5.95
C GLN A 44 9.61 -7.96 -4.49
N PHE A 45 9.60 -7.03 -3.54
CA PHE A 45 9.57 -7.36 -2.12
C PHE A 45 8.33 -8.20 -1.75
N ARG A 46 7.14 -7.89 -2.31
CA ARG A 46 5.93 -8.69 -2.05
C ARG A 46 6.08 -10.14 -2.48
N GLU A 47 6.78 -10.41 -3.58
CA GLU A 47 7.02 -11.79 -4.01
C GLU A 47 8.00 -12.50 -3.08
N ILE A 48 9.08 -11.83 -2.64
CA ILE A 48 9.99 -12.35 -1.62
C ILE A 48 9.23 -12.70 -0.34
N PHE A 49 8.40 -11.78 0.15
CA PHE A 49 7.62 -11.98 1.37
C PHE A 49 6.68 -13.17 1.26
N LYS A 50 5.95 -13.28 0.14
CA LYS A 50 5.08 -14.45 -0.12
C LYS A 50 5.88 -15.75 -0.14
N GLU A 51 7.02 -15.77 -0.83
CA GLU A 51 7.86 -16.97 -0.93
C GLU A 51 8.34 -17.45 0.45
N GLU A 52 8.87 -16.53 1.27
CA GLU A 52 9.39 -16.86 2.60
C GLU A 52 8.27 -17.29 3.55
N THR A 53 7.15 -16.57 3.55
CA THR A 53 5.98 -16.93 4.39
C THR A 53 5.34 -18.24 3.94
N GLN A 54 5.31 -18.55 2.64
CA GLN A 54 4.82 -19.83 2.13
C GLN A 54 5.67 -21.00 2.63
N LYS A 55 7.00 -20.88 2.60
CA LYS A 55 7.92 -21.88 3.19
C LYS A 55 7.64 -22.08 4.68
N ALA A 56 7.37 -21.00 5.41
CA ALA A 56 7.01 -21.11 6.83
C ALA A 56 5.67 -21.82 7.05
N PHE A 57 4.66 -21.53 6.23
CA PHE A 57 3.36 -22.22 6.29
C PHE A 57 3.45 -23.70 5.90
N ASN A 58 4.39 -24.06 5.02
CA ASN A 58 4.65 -25.44 4.66
C ASN A 58 5.44 -26.22 5.73
N GLY A 59 5.97 -25.53 6.74
CA GLY A 59 6.81 -26.12 7.79
C GLY A 59 8.30 -26.24 7.42
N ASP A 60 8.72 -25.69 6.28
CA ASP A 60 10.11 -25.75 5.82
C ASP A 60 11.04 -24.82 6.64
N GLN A 61 10.48 -23.77 7.26
CA GLN A 61 11.20 -22.86 8.15
C GLN A 61 10.27 -22.28 9.23
N THR A 62 10.83 -21.63 10.26
CA THR A 62 10.01 -20.90 11.24
C THR A 62 9.50 -19.58 10.64
N MET A 63 8.38 -19.07 11.15
CA MET A 63 7.88 -17.76 10.73
C MET A 63 8.87 -16.63 11.03
N GLN A 64 9.62 -16.73 12.13
CA GLN A 64 10.68 -15.76 12.43
C GLN A 64 11.77 -15.78 11.37
N ALA A 65 12.28 -16.96 10.99
CA ALA A 65 13.29 -17.09 9.95
C ALA A 65 12.79 -16.57 8.60
N ALA A 66 11.53 -16.83 8.24
CA ALA A 66 10.91 -16.28 7.03
C ALA A 66 10.90 -14.75 7.01
N LEU A 67 10.53 -14.11 8.13
CA LEU A 67 10.52 -12.66 8.25
C LEU A 67 11.93 -12.08 8.20
N ASP A 68 12.90 -12.71 8.88
CA ASP A 68 14.31 -12.28 8.88
C ASP A 68 14.92 -12.39 7.46
N ASN A 69 14.63 -13.47 6.75
CA ASN A 69 15.03 -13.66 5.35
C ASN A 69 14.38 -12.62 4.43
N ALA A 70 13.10 -12.32 4.62
CA ALA A 70 12.41 -11.30 3.85
C ALA A 70 13.01 -9.91 4.10
N VAL A 71 13.39 -9.57 5.34
CA VAL A 71 14.10 -8.33 5.67
C VAL A 71 15.46 -8.28 4.97
N SER A 72 16.25 -9.35 5.05
CA SER A 72 17.57 -9.43 4.42
C SER A 72 17.49 -9.19 2.91
N ARG A 73 16.66 -9.99 2.21
CA ARG A 73 16.47 -9.89 0.75
C ARG A 73 15.80 -8.57 0.35
N GLY A 74 14.91 -8.03 1.19
CA GLY A 74 14.28 -6.72 0.98
C GLY A 74 15.28 -5.56 1.07
N ASN A 75 16.20 -5.61 2.03
CA ASN A 75 17.24 -4.59 2.17
C ASN A 75 18.17 -4.55 0.96
N GLU A 76 18.48 -5.69 0.35
CA GLU A 76 19.24 -5.75 -0.90
C GLU A 76 18.51 -5.05 -2.05
N LEU A 77 17.19 -5.21 -2.17
CA LEU A 77 16.39 -4.48 -3.15
C LEU A 77 16.46 -2.97 -2.91
N LEU A 78 16.38 -2.52 -1.66
CA LEU A 78 16.50 -1.10 -1.33
C LEU A 78 17.88 -0.54 -1.71
N ARG A 79 18.97 -1.28 -1.44
CA ARG A 79 20.32 -0.89 -1.86
C ARG A 79 20.46 -0.84 -3.38
N ARG A 80 19.87 -1.80 -4.10
CA ARG A 80 19.85 -1.78 -5.56
C ARG A 80 19.08 -0.58 -6.09
N PHE A 81 17.93 -0.26 -5.49
CA PHE A 81 17.14 0.91 -5.87
C PHE A 81 17.93 2.20 -5.63
N GLU A 82 18.54 2.35 -4.46
CA GLU A 82 19.43 3.46 -4.10
C GLU A 82 20.54 3.65 -5.14
N GLN A 83 21.19 2.57 -5.56
CA GLN A 83 22.23 2.61 -6.59
C GLN A 83 21.69 2.97 -7.97
N THR A 84 20.52 2.43 -8.34
CA THR A 84 19.92 2.62 -9.67
C THR A 84 19.47 4.06 -9.88
N TYR A 85 18.95 4.71 -8.84
CA TYR A 85 18.43 6.09 -8.90
C TYR A 85 19.33 7.10 -8.20
N ARG A 86 20.60 6.75 -7.97
CA ARG A 86 21.57 7.65 -7.34
C ARG A 86 21.71 8.93 -8.17
N GLY A 87 21.47 10.07 -7.54
CA GLY A 87 21.57 11.39 -8.19
C GLY A 87 20.35 11.77 -9.04
N THR A 88 19.33 10.93 -9.11
CA THR A 88 18.08 11.22 -9.82
C THR A 88 17.07 11.87 -8.87
N LYS A 89 16.50 13.00 -9.26
CA LYS A 89 15.34 13.58 -8.57
C LYS A 89 14.10 12.78 -8.97
N LEU A 90 13.62 11.93 -8.07
CA LEU A 90 12.36 11.22 -8.27
C LEU A 90 11.18 12.23 -8.21
N PRO A 91 10.15 12.05 -9.06
CA PRO A 91 8.97 12.92 -9.08
C PRO A 91 8.16 12.85 -7.78
#